data_AF-A0A2W6BJB6-F1
#
_entry.id   AF-A0A2W6BJB6-F1
#
_cell.length_a   1.000
_cell.length_b   1.000
_cell.length_c   1.000
_cell.angle_alpha   90.00
_cell.angle_beta   90.00
_cell.angle_gamma   90.00
#
_symmetry.space_group_name_H-M   'P 1'
#
loop_
_entity.id
_entity.type
_entity.pdbx_description
1 polymer ?
#
loop_
_entity_poly.entity_id
_entity_poly.type
_entity_poly.pdbx_seq_one_letter_code
_entity_poly.pdbx_strand_id
1 'polypeptide(L)'
;MDAKVDEAFGADDGQVARVMARHFGEGSTEAVQHQVRAIVAEVMARSREDLVRQFSSADASNPLSDFKAMAAAMMRQAADRQTEQLSAMSSRLEEMRLQIGKLSAEREKLVEVAAERERGTAKGRSFEQLVYEAVDRLALSQGDGCEAVGDRLAGTRKTGDIVVAIDGAAGPGRGRIVFEAKDCQLSRPKAVDELSRAIEVRCADYGILVVPSEAEVPARMVPLREYNGDKLIVALDLAGDTVLGEGPQLALQVAYSLARARVLMTRGAGAGEQVDRTAIRETCERAVSAMEDVRRIKQQLTGARTQIDKASEIVEGMTTRVRRHLTEIDSLAGAGTYADRDQRG
;
A
#
# COMPACT_ATOMS: atom_id res chain seq x y z
N MET A 1 66.72 -103.08 14.48
CA MET A 1 66.45 -101.75 13.88
C MET A 1 65.02 -101.32 14.18
N ASP A 2 64.04 -102.24 14.11
CA ASP A 2 62.61 -101.93 14.28
C ASP A 2 62.22 -101.32 15.64
N ALA A 3 62.78 -101.79 16.76
CA ALA A 3 62.40 -101.29 18.09
C ALA A 3 62.68 -99.78 18.33
N LYS A 4 63.73 -99.23 17.71
CA LYS A 4 64.06 -97.80 17.86
C LYS A 4 63.21 -96.89 16.97
N VAL A 5 62.69 -97.43 15.86
CA VAL A 5 61.81 -96.67 14.95
C VAL A 5 60.42 -96.57 15.55
N ASP A 6 59.91 -97.65 16.15
CA ASP A 6 58.61 -97.63 16.86
C ASP A 6 58.63 -96.73 18.11
N GLU A 7 59.73 -96.68 18.86
CA GLU A 7 59.85 -95.78 20.01
C GLU A 7 59.81 -94.29 19.62
N ALA A 8 60.32 -93.95 18.43
CA ALA A 8 60.32 -92.59 17.92
C ALA A 8 59.02 -92.21 17.18
N PHE A 9 58.46 -93.13 16.37
CA PHE A 9 57.38 -92.86 15.40
C PHE A 9 56.15 -93.77 15.51
N GLY A 10 56.04 -94.61 16.54
CA GLY A 10 54.85 -95.42 16.77
C GLY A 10 53.58 -94.57 16.84
N ALA A 11 52.51 -95.03 16.19
CA ALA A 11 51.32 -94.23 15.89
C ALA A 11 50.63 -93.62 17.12
N ASP A 12 50.63 -94.34 18.25
CA ASP A 12 49.90 -93.92 19.46
C ASP A 12 50.81 -93.50 20.63
N ASP A 13 52.08 -93.93 20.67
CA ASP A 13 53.00 -93.69 21.82
C ASP A 13 54.43 -93.25 21.44
N GLY A 14 54.71 -93.06 20.14
CA GLY A 14 56.01 -92.57 19.67
C GLY A 14 56.34 -91.17 20.23
N GLN A 15 57.61 -90.89 20.50
CA GLN A 15 58.03 -89.58 21.02
C GLN A 15 57.55 -88.42 20.14
N VAL A 16 57.55 -88.58 18.81
CA VAL A 16 57.12 -87.52 17.88
C VAL A 16 55.61 -87.28 17.96
N ALA A 17 54.80 -88.33 18.09
CA ALA A 17 53.35 -88.22 18.24
C ALA A 17 52.98 -87.51 19.55
N ARG A 18 53.66 -87.84 20.65
CA ARG A 18 53.48 -87.16 21.94
C ARG A 18 53.89 -85.68 21.91
N VAL A 19 55.00 -85.34 21.24
CA VAL A 19 55.45 -83.96 21.10
C VAL A 19 54.52 -83.15 20.19
N MET A 20 54.02 -83.74 19.10
CA MET A 20 53.03 -83.09 18.24
C MET A 20 51.69 -82.89 18.96
N ALA A 21 51.18 -83.90 19.68
CA ALA A 21 49.96 -83.76 20.48
C ALA A 21 50.12 -82.71 21.59
N ARG A 22 51.31 -82.60 22.20
CA ARG A 22 51.62 -81.58 23.20
C ARG A 22 51.64 -80.16 22.64
N HIS A 23 52.17 -79.95 21.43
CA HIS A 23 52.29 -78.62 20.82
C HIS A 23 51.15 -78.24 19.86
N PHE A 24 50.33 -79.19 19.41
CA PHE A 24 49.25 -78.98 18.44
C PHE A 24 47.89 -79.59 18.83
N GLY A 25 47.77 -80.25 19.98
CA GLY A 25 46.50 -80.80 20.46
C GLY A 25 45.58 -79.74 21.09
N GLU A 26 44.27 -79.83 20.82
CA GLU A 26 43.25 -78.86 21.26
C GLU A 26 43.13 -78.68 22.78
N GLY A 27 43.50 -79.70 23.56
CA GLY A 27 43.44 -79.68 25.03
C GLY A 27 44.73 -79.26 25.74
N SER A 28 45.82 -79.00 24.99
CA SER A 28 47.12 -78.66 25.59
C SER A 28 47.27 -77.15 25.77
N THR A 29 47.56 -76.73 27.01
CA THR A 29 47.89 -75.34 27.36
C THR A 29 49.22 -74.88 26.76
N GLU A 30 50.08 -75.82 26.35
CA GLU A 30 51.34 -75.55 25.65
C GLU A 30 51.20 -75.59 24.12
N ALA A 31 49.98 -75.79 23.60
CA ALA A 31 49.75 -75.76 22.16
C ALA A 31 49.95 -74.36 21.61
N VAL A 32 50.59 -74.27 20.44
CA VAL A 32 50.90 -72.99 19.77
C VAL A 32 49.63 -72.18 19.53
N GLN A 33 48.50 -72.83 19.26
CA GLN A 33 47.21 -72.17 19.07
C GLN A 33 46.71 -71.46 20.33
N HIS A 34 46.90 -72.07 21.51
CA HIS A 34 46.52 -71.46 22.79
C HIS A 34 47.43 -70.26 23.12
N GLN A 35 48.73 -70.37 22.84
CA GLN A 35 49.68 -69.27 23.00
C GLN A 35 49.35 -68.10 22.05
N VAL A 36 49.04 -68.37 20.78
CA VAL A 36 48.63 -67.34 19.82
C VAL A 36 47.32 -66.68 20.25
N ARG A 37 46.33 -67.46 20.69
CA ARG A 37 45.05 -66.93 21.18
C ARG A 37 45.22 -66.05 22.42
N ALA A 38 46.10 -66.44 23.34
CA ALA A 38 46.44 -65.65 24.52
C ALA A 38 47.12 -64.32 24.13
N ILE A 39 48.08 -64.36 23.21
CA ILE A 39 48.76 -63.15 22.71
C ILE A 39 47.78 -62.21 22.00
N VAL A 40 46.89 -62.74 21.15
CA VAL A 40 45.87 -61.94 20.46
C VAL A 40 44.89 -61.33 21.46
N ALA A 41 44.47 -62.09 22.47
CA ALA A 41 43.60 -61.57 23.54
C ALA A 41 44.28 -60.45 24.35
N GLU A 42 45.57 -60.59 24.65
CA GLU A 42 46.36 -59.57 25.34
C GLU A 42 46.54 -58.31 24.49
N VAL A 43 46.83 -58.45 23.19
CA VAL A 43 46.95 -57.31 22.26
C VAL A 43 45.61 -56.59 22.10
N MET A 44 44.49 -57.32 22.05
CA MET A 44 43.15 -56.73 21.98
C MET A 44 42.72 -56.06 23.29
N ALA A 45 43.14 -56.60 24.44
CA ALA A 45 42.93 -55.97 25.73
C ALA A 45 43.72 -54.65 25.84
N ARG A 46 44.99 -54.66 25.44
CA ARG A 46 45.83 -53.45 25.40
C ARG A 46 45.31 -52.41 24.42
N SER A 47 44.92 -52.81 23.21
CA SER A 47 44.37 -51.87 22.23
C SER A 47 43.07 -51.24 22.72
N ARG A 48 42.21 -52.01 23.41
CA ARG A 48 41.00 -51.49 24.04
C ARG A 48 41.32 -50.52 25.18
N GLU A 49 42.27 -50.84 26.04
CA GLU A 49 42.70 -49.94 27.12
C GLU A 49 43.32 -48.65 26.58
N ASP A 50 44.15 -48.74 25.54
CA ASP A 50 44.77 -47.58 24.91
C ASP A 50 43.74 -46.68 24.23
N LEU A 51 42.73 -47.25 23.54
CA LEU A 51 41.62 -46.50 22.99
C LEU A 51 40.81 -45.81 24.09
N VAL A 52 40.44 -46.56 25.14
CA VAL A 52 39.71 -45.98 26.27
C VAL A 52 40.52 -44.86 26.91
N ARG A 53 41.84 -45.01 27.08
CA ARG A 53 42.73 -43.99 27.63
C ARG A 53 42.84 -42.75 26.73
N GLN A 54 42.95 -42.95 25.42
CA GLN A 54 42.94 -41.84 24.44
C GLN A 54 41.62 -41.05 24.47
N PHE A 55 40.48 -41.73 24.62
CA PHE A 55 39.15 -41.09 24.65
C PHE A 55 38.70 -40.57 26.04
N SER A 56 39.27 -41.07 27.12
CA SER A 56 38.93 -40.69 28.51
C SER A 56 39.91 -39.73 29.16
N SER A 57 41.08 -39.49 28.55
CA SER A 57 42.01 -38.48 29.06
C SER A 57 41.33 -37.11 29.08
N ALA A 58 41.44 -36.43 30.23
CA ALA A 58 41.01 -35.04 30.40
C ALA A 58 42.02 -34.05 29.78
N ASP A 59 43.03 -34.56 29.08
CA ASP A 59 44.04 -33.77 28.39
C ASP A 59 43.46 -33.08 27.15
N ALA A 60 43.99 -31.89 26.87
CA ALA A 60 43.58 -31.05 25.73
C ALA A 60 43.81 -31.72 24.36
N SER A 61 44.47 -32.88 24.29
CA SER A 61 44.64 -33.68 23.07
C SER A 61 43.55 -34.72 22.85
N ASN A 62 42.46 -34.70 23.62
CA ASN A 62 41.33 -35.61 23.45
C ASN A 62 40.46 -35.17 22.24
N PRO A 63 40.30 -36.01 21.21
CA PRO A 63 39.49 -35.67 20.03
C PRO A 63 38.03 -35.31 20.36
N LEU A 64 37.49 -35.85 21.46
CA LEU A 64 36.13 -35.56 21.91
C LEU A 64 36.01 -34.21 22.62
N SER A 65 37.06 -33.72 23.27
CA SER A 65 37.04 -32.36 23.84
C SER A 65 37.10 -31.31 22.75
N ASP A 66 37.89 -31.54 21.70
CA ASP A 66 37.96 -30.66 20.53
C ASP A 66 36.63 -30.61 19.78
N PHE A 67 35.99 -31.77 19.60
CA PHE A 67 34.66 -31.83 18.99
C PHE A 67 33.61 -31.09 19.83
N LYS A 68 33.61 -31.27 21.17
CA LYS A 68 32.70 -30.55 22.07
C LYS A 68 32.96 -29.04 22.06
N ALA A 69 34.22 -28.62 22.04
CA ALA A 69 34.60 -27.22 21.97
C ALA A 69 34.15 -26.59 20.63
N MET A 70 34.36 -27.31 19.52
CA MET A 70 33.91 -26.88 18.19
C MET A 70 32.39 -26.81 18.10
N ALA A 71 31.66 -27.80 18.61
CA ALA A 71 30.19 -27.78 18.65
C ALA A 71 29.66 -26.62 19.51
N ALA A 72 30.26 -26.38 20.68
CA ALA A 72 29.89 -25.26 21.55
C ALA A 72 30.24 -23.88 20.95
N ALA A 73 31.32 -23.80 20.16
CA ALA A 73 31.69 -22.59 19.43
C ALA A 73 30.71 -22.33 18.27
N MET A 74 30.33 -23.36 17.51
CA MET A 74 29.34 -23.24 16.44
C MET A 74 27.95 -22.84 16.97
N MET A 75 27.52 -23.39 18.10
CA MET A 75 26.25 -23.00 18.72
C MET A 75 26.27 -21.53 19.18
N ARG A 76 27.37 -21.07 19.81
CA ARG A 76 27.54 -19.66 20.18
C ARG A 76 27.53 -18.75 18.97
N GLN A 77 28.28 -19.11 17.93
CA GLN A 77 28.31 -18.34 16.68
C GLN A 77 26.93 -18.29 15.98
N ALA A 78 26.15 -19.36 16.05
CA ALA A 78 24.79 -19.39 15.53
C ALA A 78 23.84 -18.50 16.36
N ALA A 79 23.96 -18.51 17.69
CA ALA A 79 23.21 -17.65 18.58
C ALA A 79 23.55 -16.16 18.35
N ASP A 80 24.83 -15.82 18.25
CA ASP A 80 25.30 -14.46 17.99
C ASP A 80 24.76 -13.93 16.66
N ARG A 81 24.83 -14.74 15.59
CA ARG A 81 24.24 -14.40 14.28
C ARG A 81 22.72 -14.21 14.37
N GLN A 82 22.02 -15.04 15.13
CA GLN A 82 20.58 -14.89 15.35
C GLN A 82 20.25 -13.58 16.08
N THR A 83 21.01 -13.23 17.12
CA THR A 83 20.83 -11.98 17.87
C THR A 83 21.09 -10.77 16.98
N GLU A 84 22.14 -10.80 16.17
CA GLU A 84 22.43 -9.76 15.17
C GLU A 84 21.29 -9.63 14.16
N GLN A 85 20.80 -10.75 13.60
CA GLN A 85 19.69 -10.75 12.65
C GLN A 85 18.40 -10.18 13.23
N LEU A 86 18.06 -10.55 14.47
CA LEU A 86 16.89 -10.05 15.18
C LEU A 86 17.00 -8.55 15.47
N SER A 87 18.19 -8.07 15.85
CA SER A 87 18.44 -6.64 16.08
C SER A 87 18.37 -5.80 14.79
N ALA A 88 18.83 -6.37 13.67
CA ALA A 88 18.72 -5.73 12.36
C ALA A 88 17.26 -5.69 11.88
N MET A 89 16.50 -6.77 12.10
CA MET A 89 15.06 -6.80 11.83
C MET A 89 14.28 -5.81 12.69
N SER A 90 14.57 -5.72 13.99
CA SER A 90 13.88 -4.77 14.88
C SER A 90 14.14 -3.32 14.46
N SER A 91 15.39 -2.99 14.13
CA SER A 91 15.78 -1.66 13.63
C SER A 91 15.02 -1.29 12.34
N ARG A 92 14.92 -2.24 11.40
CA ARG A 92 14.21 -2.04 10.13
C ARG A 92 12.70 -1.91 10.32
N LEU A 93 12.12 -2.61 11.30
CA LEU A 93 10.71 -2.47 11.67
C LEU A 93 10.40 -1.11 12.31
N GLU A 94 11.32 -0.57 13.12
CA GLU A 94 11.18 0.77 13.69
C GLU A 94 11.29 1.87 12.63
N GLU A 95 12.21 1.73 11.67
CA GLU A 95 12.33 2.66 10.55
C GLU A 95 11.07 2.66 9.67
N MET A 96 10.54 1.48 9.36
CA MET A 96 9.28 1.33 8.62
C MET A 96 8.09 1.93 9.38
N ARG A 97 8.03 1.72 10.71
CA ARG A 97 7.04 2.37 11.58
C ARG A 97 7.08 3.90 11.48
N LEU A 98 8.28 4.47 11.47
CA LEU A 98 8.48 5.91 11.45
C LEU A 98 8.05 6.50 10.09
N GLN A 99 8.28 5.77 9.01
CA GLN A 99 7.77 6.12 7.68
C GLN A 99 6.25 6.01 7.60
N ILE A 100 5.64 4.95 8.13
CA ILE A 100 4.17 4.80 8.21
C ILE A 100 3.57 5.92 9.05
N GLY A 101 4.16 6.25 10.21
CA GLY A 101 3.69 7.35 11.06
C GLY A 101 3.73 8.71 10.36
N LYS A 102 4.77 8.99 9.58
CA LYS A 102 4.84 10.21 8.75
C LYS A 102 3.73 10.26 7.70
N LEU A 103 3.53 9.17 6.97
CA LEU A 103 2.49 9.06 5.94
C LEU A 103 1.08 9.15 6.54
N SER A 104 0.85 8.53 7.71
CA SER A 104 -0.42 8.60 8.43
C SER A 104 -0.70 10.00 8.98
N ALA A 105 0.30 10.72 9.50
CA ALA A 105 0.13 12.10 9.93
C ALA A 105 -0.15 13.06 8.75
N GLU A 106 0.46 12.82 7.60
CA GLU A 106 0.16 13.57 6.37
C GLU A 106 -1.27 13.26 5.87
N ARG A 107 -1.71 12.01 5.97
CA ARG A 107 -3.10 11.59 5.71
C ARG A 107 -4.09 12.22 6.68
N GLU A 108 -3.77 12.25 7.97
CA GLU A 108 -4.63 12.81 9.02
C GLU A 108 -4.84 14.31 8.81
N LYS A 109 -3.79 15.06 8.45
CA LYS A 109 -3.94 16.47 8.02
C LYS A 109 -4.89 16.63 6.84
N LEU A 110 -4.83 15.73 5.84
CA LEU A 110 -5.74 15.78 4.69
C LEU A 110 -7.19 15.43 5.05
N VAL A 111 -7.39 14.54 6.03
CA VAL A 111 -8.72 14.16 6.54
C VAL A 111 -9.27 15.24 7.47
N GLU A 112 -8.45 15.86 8.30
CA GLU A 112 -8.81 17.02 9.12
C GLU A 112 -9.23 18.20 8.25
N VAL A 113 -8.54 18.46 7.13
CA VAL A 113 -8.97 19.46 6.13
C VAL A 113 -10.32 19.08 5.51
N ALA A 114 -10.62 17.79 5.32
CA ALA A 114 -11.93 17.33 4.84
C ALA A 114 -13.02 17.44 5.92
N ALA A 115 -12.71 17.18 7.19
CA ALA A 115 -13.62 17.26 8.32
C ALA A 115 -13.86 18.71 8.79
N GLU A 116 -12.87 19.59 8.68
CA GLU A 116 -13.03 21.04 8.84
C GLU A 116 -13.93 21.64 7.75
N ARG A 117 -14.13 20.94 6.62
CA ARG A 117 -15.06 21.34 5.56
C ARG A 117 -16.48 20.84 5.78
N GLU A 118 -16.68 19.66 6.36
CA GLU A 118 -17.98 19.29 6.94
C GLU A 118 -18.38 20.22 8.10
N ARG A 119 -17.39 20.81 8.78
CA ARG A 119 -17.61 21.95 9.70
C ARG A 119 -17.60 23.31 9.00
N GLY A 120 -17.10 23.40 7.78
CA GLY A 120 -17.04 24.61 6.96
C GLY A 120 -18.39 24.95 6.32
N THR A 121 -19.21 23.94 6.03
CA THR A 121 -20.67 24.11 5.81
C THR A 121 -21.38 24.67 7.05
N ALA A 122 -20.76 24.58 8.24
CA ALA A 122 -21.25 25.22 9.45
C ALA A 122 -20.77 26.68 9.64
N LYS A 123 -19.89 27.22 8.77
CA LYS A 123 -19.62 28.67 8.69
C LYS A 123 -20.64 29.38 7.76
N GLY A 124 -21.93 29.28 8.08
CA GLY A 124 -22.99 30.26 7.79
C GLY A 124 -23.26 30.78 6.37
N ARG A 125 -22.54 30.38 5.31
CA ARG A 125 -22.79 30.80 3.92
C ARG A 125 -23.49 29.69 3.15
N SER A 126 -24.56 30.03 2.43
CA SER A 126 -25.26 29.06 1.57
C SER A 126 -24.40 28.66 0.37
N PHE A 127 -24.67 27.47 -0.20
CA PHE A 127 -24.01 27.03 -1.43
C PHE A 127 -24.20 28.04 -2.57
N GLU A 128 -25.41 28.60 -2.71
CA GLU A 128 -25.74 29.66 -3.66
C GLU A 128 -24.81 30.87 -3.54
N GLN A 129 -24.50 31.32 -2.31
CA GLN A 129 -23.60 32.44 -2.09
C GLN A 129 -22.17 32.13 -2.56
N LEU A 130 -21.69 30.90 -2.34
CA LEU A 130 -20.36 30.47 -2.80
C LEU A 130 -20.30 30.43 -4.33
N VAL A 131 -21.36 29.95 -4.98
CA VAL A 131 -21.45 29.98 -6.45
C VAL A 131 -21.46 31.42 -6.95
N TYR A 132 -22.22 32.32 -6.31
CA TYR A 132 -22.26 33.73 -6.67
C TYR A 132 -20.88 34.39 -6.58
N GLU A 133 -20.17 34.25 -5.45
CA GLU A 133 -18.83 34.81 -5.27
C GLU A 133 -17.82 34.27 -6.30
N ALA A 134 -17.98 33.02 -6.75
CA ALA A 134 -17.13 32.44 -7.79
C ALA A 134 -17.47 32.97 -9.20
N VAL A 135 -18.76 33.07 -9.53
CA VAL A 135 -19.23 33.59 -10.82
C VAL A 135 -18.96 35.08 -10.96
N ASP A 136 -19.14 35.86 -9.89
CA ASP A 136 -18.89 37.31 -9.87
C ASP A 136 -17.42 37.63 -10.18
N ARG A 137 -16.47 36.88 -9.60
CA ARG A 137 -15.03 37.01 -9.92
C ARG A 137 -14.74 36.72 -11.39
N LEU A 138 -15.38 35.70 -11.97
CA LEU A 138 -15.25 35.39 -13.39
C LEU A 138 -15.79 36.52 -14.27
N ALA A 139 -17.00 36.99 -13.96
CA ALA A 139 -17.67 38.04 -14.71
C ALA A 139 -16.89 39.36 -14.67
N LEU A 140 -16.42 39.76 -13.49
CA LEU A 140 -15.61 40.97 -13.31
C LEU A 140 -14.37 40.95 -14.21
N SER A 141 -13.68 39.81 -14.29
CA SER A 141 -12.47 39.67 -15.13
C SER A 141 -12.72 39.84 -16.63
N GLN A 142 -13.96 39.65 -17.08
CA GLN A 142 -14.38 39.72 -18.47
C GLN A 142 -15.13 41.02 -18.81
N GLY A 143 -15.40 41.89 -17.83
CA GLY A 143 -16.24 43.08 -18.02
C GLY A 143 -17.75 42.77 -18.10
N ASP A 144 -18.16 41.59 -17.63
CA ASP A 144 -19.55 41.16 -17.62
C ASP A 144 -20.25 41.60 -16.31
N GLY A 145 -21.54 41.90 -16.37
CA GLY A 145 -22.33 42.32 -15.20
C GLY A 145 -22.95 41.12 -14.50
N CYS A 146 -22.63 40.87 -13.23
CA CYS A 146 -23.19 39.78 -12.43
C CYS A 146 -24.22 40.28 -11.43
N GLU A 147 -25.37 39.60 -11.34
CA GLU A 147 -26.42 39.91 -10.36
C GLU A 147 -26.93 38.65 -9.66
N ALA A 148 -26.98 38.67 -8.32
CA ALA A 148 -27.73 37.71 -7.53
C ALA A 148 -29.23 38.05 -7.59
N VAL A 149 -30.01 37.18 -8.22
CA VAL A 149 -31.45 37.39 -8.49
C VAL A 149 -32.35 36.33 -7.85
N GLY A 150 -31.79 35.32 -7.17
CA GLY A 150 -32.53 34.23 -6.52
C GLY A 150 -33.63 34.70 -5.56
N ASP A 151 -33.43 35.82 -4.86
CA ASP A 151 -34.44 36.38 -3.97
C ASP A 151 -35.55 37.19 -4.65
N ARG A 152 -35.33 37.58 -5.91
CA ARG A 152 -36.24 38.43 -6.68
C ARG A 152 -37.24 37.57 -7.45
N LEU A 153 -38.52 37.84 -7.28
CA LEU A 153 -39.58 37.30 -8.14
C LEU A 153 -39.34 37.74 -9.58
N ALA A 154 -39.36 36.79 -10.51
CA ALA A 154 -39.47 37.06 -11.94
C ALA A 154 -40.65 36.26 -12.48
N GLY A 155 -41.69 36.96 -12.94
CA GLY A 155 -42.99 36.34 -13.21
C GLY A 155 -43.67 35.86 -11.93
N THR A 156 -43.94 34.55 -11.84
CA THR A 156 -44.69 33.93 -10.72
C THR A 156 -43.82 33.14 -9.72
N ARG A 157 -42.50 33.04 -9.95
CA ARG A 157 -41.58 32.22 -9.13
C ARG A 157 -40.22 32.89 -8.92
N LYS A 158 -39.47 32.33 -7.98
CA LYS A 158 -38.04 32.59 -7.74
C LYS A 158 -37.24 31.45 -8.38
N THR A 159 -36.76 31.65 -9.61
CA THR A 159 -35.98 30.65 -10.37
C THR A 159 -34.85 31.36 -11.08
N GLY A 160 -33.68 30.73 -11.17
CA GLY A 160 -32.43 31.37 -11.55
C GLY A 160 -31.88 32.17 -10.37
N ASP A 161 -30.76 31.72 -9.83
CA ASP A 161 -30.11 32.32 -8.66
C ASP A 161 -29.21 33.50 -9.05
N ILE A 162 -28.50 33.35 -10.16
CA ILE A 162 -27.52 34.34 -10.63
C ILE A 162 -27.74 34.58 -12.11
N VAL A 163 -27.70 35.84 -12.53
CA VAL A 163 -27.75 36.23 -13.95
C VAL A 163 -26.52 37.05 -14.28
N VAL A 164 -25.87 36.68 -15.38
CA VAL A 164 -24.70 37.38 -15.91
C VAL A 164 -25.08 37.99 -17.26
N ALA A 165 -24.94 39.31 -17.37
CA ALA A 165 -25.09 40.07 -18.60
C ALA A 165 -23.72 40.28 -19.25
N ILE A 166 -23.51 39.71 -20.44
CA ILE A 166 -22.24 39.78 -21.17
C ILE A 166 -21.98 41.20 -21.65
N ASP A 167 -20.78 41.73 -21.39
CA ASP A 167 -20.34 43.12 -21.59
C ASP A 167 -21.22 44.15 -20.85
N GLY A 168 -22.01 43.70 -19.87
CA GLY A 168 -23.00 44.49 -19.15
C GLY A 168 -22.41 45.60 -18.28
N ALA A 169 -21.13 45.53 -17.91
CA ALA A 169 -20.48 46.60 -17.15
C ALA A 169 -20.21 47.86 -17.99
N ALA A 170 -20.12 47.72 -19.31
CA ALA A 170 -19.80 48.81 -20.24
C ALA A 170 -21.04 49.37 -20.98
N GLY A 171 -22.21 48.74 -20.85
CA GLY A 171 -23.42 49.14 -21.56
C GLY A 171 -24.52 48.06 -21.55
N PRO A 172 -25.51 48.13 -22.47
CA PRO A 172 -26.54 47.11 -22.59
C PRO A 172 -25.89 45.75 -22.88
N GLY A 173 -26.15 44.77 -22.01
CA GLY A 173 -25.56 43.45 -22.15
C GLY A 173 -25.89 42.80 -23.50
N ARG A 174 -24.88 42.22 -24.15
CA ARG A 174 -25.01 41.59 -25.48
C ARG A 174 -25.79 40.29 -25.41
N GLY A 175 -25.80 39.63 -24.26
CA GLY A 175 -26.57 38.40 -24.00
C GLY A 175 -26.54 38.08 -22.51
N ARG A 176 -27.29 37.04 -22.11
CA ARG A 176 -27.48 36.68 -20.71
C ARG A 176 -27.23 35.20 -20.45
N ILE A 177 -26.54 34.90 -19.36
CA ILE A 177 -26.33 33.54 -18.84
C ILE A 177 -27.00 33.46 -17.48
N VAL A 178 -27.78 32.42 -17.24
CA VAL A 178 -28.36 32.15 -15.92
C VAL A 178 -27.63 30.98 -15.26
N PHE A 179 -27.35 31.11 -13.97
CA PHE A 179 -26.84 30.03 -13.13
C PHE A 179 -27.90 29.64 -12.12
N GLU A 180 -28.08 28.34 -11.97
CA GLU A 180 -28.91 27.71 -10.95
C GLU A 180 -27.98 26.86 -10.08
N ALA A 181 -27.96 27.10 -8.77
CA ALA A 181 -27.13 26.37 -7.83
C ALA A 181 -27.99 25.36 -7.05
N LYS A 182 -27.58 24.09 -7.08
CA LYS A 182 -28.30 23.04 -6.35
C LYS A 182 -27.38 22.21 -5.48
N ASP A 183 -27.67 22.20 -4.19
CA ASP A 183 -26.97 21.42 -3.16
C ASP A 183 -27.39 19.94 -3.11
N CYS A 184 -28.18 19.47 -4.07
CA CYS A 184 -28.66 18.10 -4.11
C CYS A 184 -28.73 17.54 -5.54
N GLN A 185 -28.68 16.22 -5.65
CA GLN A 185 -28.79 15.54 -6.93
C GLN A 185 -30.23 15.62 -7.47
N LEU A 186 -30.37 16.18 -8.67
CA LEU A 186 -31.63 16.20 -9.41
C LEU A 186 -31.75 15.00 -10.36
N SER A 187 -32.97 14.65 -10.74
CA SER A 187 -33.17 13.77 -11.90
C SER A 187 -32.89 14.53 -13.20
N ARG A 188 -32.51 13.82 -14.27
CA ARG A 188 -32.26 14.43 -15.58
C ARG A 188 -33.43 15.28 -16.09
N PRO A 189 -34.70 14.83 -16.07
CA PRO A 189 -35.82 15.66 -16.51
C PRO A 189 -35.95 16.92 -15.66
N LYS A 190 -35.81 16.79 -14.34
CA LYS A 190 -35.94 17.92 -13.41
C LYS A 190 -34.83 18.96 -13.62
N ALA A 191 -33.59 18.53 -13.86
CA ALA A 191 -32.48 19.42 -14.16
C ALA A 191 -32.70 20.22 -15.46
N VAL A 192 -33.19 19.55 -16.51
CA VAL A 192 -33.51 20.20 -17.79
C VAL A 192 -34.69 21.16 -17.64
N ASP A 193 -35.72 20.78 -16.90
CA ASP A 193 -36.90 21.62 -16.65
C ASP A 193 -36.55 22.87 -15.84
N GLU A 194 -35.73 22.72 -14.79
CA GLU A 194 -35.28 23.84 -13.95
C GLU A 194 -34.51 24.86 -14.79
N LEU A 195 -33.53 24.40 -15.58
CA LEU A 195 -32.76 25.29 -16.45
C LEU A 195 -33.62 25.92 -17.55
N SER A 196 -34.55 25.17 -18.15
CA SER A 196 -35.47 25.73 -19.15
C SER A 196 -36.31 26.86 -18.56
N ARG A 197 -36.82 26.67 -17.34
CA ARG A 197 -37.58 27.71 -16.62
C ARG A 197 -36.71 28.89 -16.25
N ALA A 198 -35.50 28.67 -15.75
CA ALA A 198 -34.57 29.74 -15.40
C ALA A 198 -34.24 30.61 -16.63
N ILE A 199 -33.99 29.96 -17.78
CA ILE A 199 -33.75 30.61 -19.07
C ILE A 199 -34.96 31.46 -19.47
N GLU A 200 -36.16 30.89 -19.45
CA GLU A 200 -37.40 31.59 -19.82
C GLU A 200 -37.68 32.80 -18.91
N VAL A 201 -37.67 32.57 -17.59
CA VAL A 201 -38.02 33.57 -16.58
C VAL A 201 -37.03 34.74 -16.54
N ARG A 202 -35.74 34.48 -16.78
CA ARG A 202 -34.69 35.52 -16.77
C ARG A 202 -34.39 36.09 -18.16
N CYS A 203 -35.07 35.59 -19.19
CA CYS A 203 -34.78 35.86 -20.60
C CYS A 203 -33.29 35.67 -20.90
N ALA A 204 -32.73 34.57 -20.38
CA ALA A 204 -31.35 34.18 -20.63
C ALA A 204 -31.23 33.48 -21.99
N ASP A 205 -30.01 33.47 -22.52
CA ASP A 205 -29.66 32.78 -23.77
C ASP A 205 -28.99 31.42 -23.48
N TYR A 206 -28.53 31.20 -22.25
CA TYR A 206 -27.85 29.97 -21.83
C TYR A 206 -28.03 29.74 -20.32
N GLY A 207 -28.11 28.48 -19.91
CA GLY A 207 -28.30 28.06 -18.52
C GLY A 207 -27.18 27.12 -18.03
N ILE A 208 -26.65 27.38 -16.84
CA ILE A 208 -25.65 26.53 -16.18
C ILE A 208 -26.22 26.04 -14.84
N LEU A 209 -26.30 24.73 -14.65
CA LEU A 209 -26.58 24.12 -13.36
C LEU A 209 -25.26 23.84 -12.64
N VAL A 210 -25.13 24.38 -11.42
CA VAL A 210 -23.95 24.21 -10.58
C VAL A 210 -24.29 23.28 -9.41
N VAL A 211 -23.51 22.21 -9.24
CA VAL A 211 -23.67 21.24 -8.13
C VAL A 211 -22.38 21.10 -7.32
N PRO A 212 -22.42 20.73 -6.02
CA PRO A 212 -21.25 20.70 -5.14
C PRO A 212 -20.15 19.70 -5.53
N SER A 213 -20.49 18.58 -6.17
CA SER A 213 -19.48 17.61 -6.59
C SER A 213 -19.98 16.78 -7.77
N GLU A 214 -19.12 15.90 -8.28
CA GLU A 214 -19.50 14.96 -9.34
C GLU A 214 -20.59 13.97 -8.90
N ALA A 215 -20.70 13.69 -7.60
CA ALA A 215 -21.71 12.77 -7.07
C ALA A 215 -23.12 13.34 -7.20
N GLU A 216 -23.28 14.66 -7.08
CA GLU A 216 -24.57 15.35 -7.20
C GLU A 216 -24.94 15.70 -8.65
N VAL A 217 -24.10 15.34 -9.62
CA VAL A 217 -24.45 15.48 -11.04
C VAL A 217 -25.70 14.65 -11.33
N PRO A 218 -26.72 15.21 -12.00
CA PRO A 218 -27.93 14.48 -12.33
C PRO A 218 -27.66 13.16 -13.04
N ALA A 219 -28.42 12.13 -12.67
CA ALA A 219 -28.21 10.78 -13.17
C ALA A 219 -28.20 10.73 -14.71
N ARG A 220 -27.21 10.03 -15.28
CA ARG A 220 -27.00 9.89 -16.74
C ARG A 220 -26.64 11.20 -17.46
N MET A 221 -26.26 12.24 -16.71
CA MET A 221 -25.67 13.46 -17.26
C MET A 221 -24.17 13.48 -16.95
N VAL A 222 -23.44 14.29 -17.71
CA VAL A 222 -21.98 14.40 -17.68
C VAL A 222 -21.65 15.87 -17.48
N PRO A 223 -20.76 16.22 -16.52
CA PRO A 223 -20.28 17.59 -16.36
C PRO A 223 -19.63 18.12 -17.64
N LEU A 224 -19.67 19.44 -17.84
CA LEU A 224 -19.09 20.13 -19.00
C LEU A 224 -19.60 19.66 -20.37
N ARG A 225 -20.71 18.90 -20.38
CA ARG A 225 -21.43 18.53 -21.60
C ARG A 225 -22.59 19.47 -21.82
N GLU A 226 -22.74 19.89 -23.07
CA GLU A 226 -23.85 20.70 -23.54
C GLU A 226 -25.10 19.82 -23.79
N TYR A 227 -26.25 20.29 -23.32
CA TYR A 227 -27.55 19.67 -23.45
C TYR A 227 -28.50 20.65 -24.14
N ASN A 228 -29.27 20.15 -25.11
CA ASN A 228 -30.26 20.93 -25.87
C ASN A 228 -29.74 22.19 -26.57
N GLY A 229 -28.42 22.40 -26.63
CA GLY A 229 -27.77 23.55 -27.28
C GLY A 229 -27.60 24.79 -26.39
N ASP A 230 -28.17 24.79 -25.19
CA ASP A 230 -28.28 26.00 -24.35
C ASP A 230 -28.14 25.73 -22.85
N LYS A 231 -27.83 24.48 -22.47
CA LYS A 231 -27.74 24.04 -21.07
C LYS A 231 -26.44 23.31 -20.81
N LEU A 232 -25.82 23.59 -19.67
CA LEU A 232 -24.61 22.92 -19.22
C LEU A 232 -24.71 22.59 -17.73
N ILE A 233 -24.01 21.54 -17.31
CA ILE A 233 -23.90 21.16 -15.90
C ILE A 233 -22.44 21.22 -15.50
N VAL A 234 -22.16 21.80 -14.34
CA VAL A 234 -20.81 21.86 -13.78
C VAL A 234 -20.81 21.42 -12.32
N ALA A 235 -19.85 20.56 -11.99
CA ALA A 235 -19.54 20.20 -10.61
C ALA A 235 -18.50 21.18 -10.07
N LEU A 236 -18.88 21.94 -9.05
CA LEU A 236 -18.02 22.86 -8.33
C LEU A 236 -17.32 22.09 -7.20
N ASP A 237 -16.30 21.31 -7.55
CA ASP A 237 -15.50 20.54 -6.58
C ASP A 237 -14.73 21.49 -5.63
N LEU A 238 -15.42 21.96 -4.60
CA LEU A 238 -14.88 22.83 -3.54
C LEU A 238 -13.91 22.06 -2.61
N ALA A 239 -13.90 20.72 -2.69
CA ALA A 239 -13.10 19.83 -1.86
C ALA A 239 -11.71 19.52 -2.47
N GLY A 240 -11.58 19.53 -3.80
CA GLY A 240 -10.36 19.07 -4.49
C GLY A 240 -9.18 20.04 -4.53
N ASP A 241 -9.39 21.36 -4.37
CA ASP A 241 -8.38 22.38 -4.75
C ASP A 241 -7.77 23.18 -3.59
N THR A 242 -7.77 22.67 -2.35
CA THR A 242 -7.13 23.38 -1.21
C THR A 242 -5.61 23.41 -1.23
N VAL A 243 -4.95 22.80 -2.22
CA VAL A 243 -3.48 22.81 -2.32
C VAL A 243 -2.97 23.95 -3.21
N LEU A 244 -3.81 24.54 -4.06
CA LEU A 244 -3.40 25.66 -4.91
C LEU A 244 -4.47 26.74 -4.81
N GLY A 245 -4.18 27.72 -3.95
CA GLY A 245 -5.03 28.86 -3.72
C GLY A 245 -5.36 29.65 -5.00
N GLU A 246 -6.46 30.37 -4.90
CA GLU A 246 -6.84 31.51 -5.73
C GLU A 246 -7.31 31.20 -7.16
N GLY A 247 -8.55 30.75 -7.27
CA GLY A 247 -9.34 30.87 -8.49
C GLY A 247 -10.77 30.32 -8.31
N PRO A 248 -11.77 30.81 -9.06
CA PRO A 248 -12.96 30.01 -9.33
C PRO A 248 -12.51 28.68 -9.95
N GLN A 249 -13.00 27.55 -9.42
CA GLN A 249 -12.56 26.21 -9.79
C GLN A 249 -12.54 26.06 -11.32
N LEU A 250 -11.47 25.49 -11.86
CA LEU A 250 -11.21 25.44 -13.31
C LEU A 250 -12.43 24.96 -14.14
N ALA A 251 -13.21 24.01 -13.62
CA ALA A 251 -14.43 23.54 -14.28
C ALA A 251 -15.49 24.64 -14.44
N LEU A 252 -15.70 25.49 -13.41
CA LEU A 252 -16.62 26.62 -13.48
C LEU A 252 -16.11 27.69 -14.45
N GLN A 253 -14.80 27.95 -14.48
CA GLN A 253 -14.20 28.89 -15.43
C GLN A 253 -14.38 28.42 -16.88
N VAL A 254 -14.16 27.13 -17.15
CA VAL A 254 -14.37 26.53 -18.48
C VAL A 254 -15.85 26.59 -18.86
N ALA A 255 -16.76 26.23 -17.94
CA ALA A 255 -18.20 26.30 -18.14
C ALA A 255 -18.66 27.72 -18.50
N TYR A 256 -18.20 28.71 -17.72
CA TYR A 256 -18.48 30.12 -17.94
C TYR A 256 -17.99 30.58 -19.32
N SER A 257 -16.73 30.28 -19.65
CA SER A 257 -16.11 30.68 -20.92
C SER A 257 -16.83 30.07 -22.12
N LEU A 258 -17.23 28.80 -22.01
CA LEU A 258 -17.99 28.10 -23.04
C LEU A 258 -19.37 28.72 -23.24
N ALA A 259 -20.11 28.98 -22.15
CA ALA A 259 -21.42 29.62 -22.23
C ALA A 259 -21.32 31.04 -22.81
N ARG A 260 -20.34 31.84 -22.37
CA ARG A 260 -20.08 33.17 -22.93
C ARG A 260 -19.80 33.12 -24.43
N ALA A 261 -18.92 32.22 -24.87
CA ALA A 261 -18.62 32.02 -26.28
C ALA A 261 -19.88 31.60 -27.07
N ARG A 262 -20.70 30.69 -26.55
CA ARG A 262 -21.96 30.25 -27.17
C ARG A 262 -22.95 31.40 -27.36
N VAL A 263 -23.20 32.17 -26.30
CA VAL A 263 -24.13 33.31 -26.37
C VAL A 263 -23.65 34.36 -27.38
N LEU A 264 -22.34 34.68 -27.36
CA LEU A 264 -21.74 35.60 -28.32
C LEU A 264 -21.78 35.08 -29.76
N MET A 265 -21.61 33.78 -29.99
CA MET A 265 -21.73 33.18 -31.33
C MET A 265 -23.16 33.27 -31.87
N THR A 266 -24.15 32.94 -31.04
CA THR A 266 -25.57 32.95 -31.41
C THR A 266 -26.05 34.36 -31.73
N ARG A 267 -25.67 35.35 -30.90
CA ARG A 267 -26.11 36.75 -31.09
C ARG A 267 -25.23 37.56 -32.04
N GLY A 268 -23.94 37.23 -32.13
CA GLY A 268 -22.98 37.85 -33.05
C GLY A 268 -23.12 37.39 -34.50
N ALA A 269 -24.06 36.49 -34.83
CA ALA A 269 -24.35 36.05 -36.20
C ALA A 269 -24.78 37.19 -37.15
N GLY A 270 -25.26 38.33 -36.61
CA GLY A 270 -25.74 39.47 -37.40
C GLY A 270 -24.90 40.76 -37.34
N ALA A 271 -23.90 40.85 -36.45
CA ALA A 271 -23.00 42.00 -36.36
C ALA A 271 -21.72 41.67 -37.14
N GLY A 272 -21.34 42.48 -38.13
CA GLY A 272 -20.27 42.23 -39.12
C GLY A 272 -18.83 42.10 -38.58
N GLU A 273 -18.66 41.65 -37.34
CA GLU A 273 -17.39 41.33 -36.72
C GLU A 273 -16.96 39.92 -37.17
N GLN A 274 -15.82 39.83 -37.86
CA GLN A 274 -15.23 38.56 -38.32
C GLN A 274 -14.64 37.79 -37.13
N VAL A 275 -15.50 37.30 -36.24
CA VAL A 275 -15.10 36.35 -35.20
C VAL A 275 -14.97 34.97 -35.86
N ASP A 276 -13.80 34.36 -35.77
CA ASP A 276 -13.58 32.99 -36.25
C ASP A 276 -14.29 31.99 -35.31
N ARG A 277 -15.57 31.74 -35.61
CA ARG A 277 -16.42 30.82 -34.86
C ARG A 277 -15.90 29.40 -34.89
N THR A 278 -15.17 29.02 -35.95
CA THR A 278 -14.58 27.69 -36.09
C THR A 278 -13.42 27.52 -35.11
N ALA A 279 -12.49 28.48 -35.07
CA ALA A 279 -11.36 28.45 -34.14
C ALA A 279 -11.79 28.46 -32.67
N ILE A 280 -12.83 29.22 -32.33
CA ILE A 280 -13.37 29.23 -30.96
C ILE A 280 -14.01 27.88 -30.63
N ARG A 281 -14.82 27.31 -31.52
CA ARG A 281 -15.43 25.98 -31.30
C ARG A 281 -14.35 24.90 -31.10
N GLU A 282 -13.33 24.86 -31.94
CA GLU A 282 -12.21 23.92 -31.80
C GLU A 282 -11.46 24.12 -30.47
N THR A 283 -11.26 25.37 -30.05
CA THR A 283 -10.60 25.67 -28.78
C THR A 283 -11.46 25.23 -27.59
N CYS A 284 -12.78 25.43 -27.65
CA CYS A 284 -13.73 24.93 -26.67
C CYS A 284 -13.69 23.40 -26.57
N GLU A 285 -13.71 22.69 -27.71
CA GLU A 285 -13.62 21.23 -27.76
C GLU A 285 -12.31 20.71 -27.17
N ARG A 286 -11.16 21.35 -27.48
CA ARG A 286 -9.87 21.04 -26.85
C ARG A 286 -9.89 21.24 -25.34
N ALA A 287 -10.50 22.33 -24.86
CA ALA A 287 -10.60 22.60 -23.42
C ALA A 287 -11.47 21.56 -22.70
N VAL A 288 -12.60 21.16 -23.28
CA VAL A 288 -13.44 20.09 -22.73
C VAL A 288 -12.68 18.76 -22.68
N SER A 289 -11.98 18.38 -23.76
CA SER A 289 -11.17 17.17 -23.79
C SER A 289 -10.05 17.17 -22.73
N ALA A 290 -9.35 18.30 -22.56
CA ALA A 290 -8.34 18.43 -21.50
C ALA A 290 -8.94 18.26 -20.09
N MET A 291 -10.18 18.73 -19.87
CA MET A 291 -10.88 18.54 -18.60
C MET A 291 -11.28 17.07 -18.36
N GLU A 292 -11.59 16.30 -19.41
CA GLU A 292 -11.80 14.85 -19.29
C GLU A 292 -10.52 14.13 -18.85
N ASP A 293 -9.35 14.55 -19.36
CA ASP A 293 -8.06 14.03 -18.92
C ASP A 293 -7.78 14.33 -17.45
N VAL A 294 -8.03 15.58 -17.02
CA VAL A 294 -7.91 15.98 -15.60
C VAL A 294 -8.79 15.09 -14.71
N ARG A 295 -10.05 14.88 -15.11
CA ARG A 295 -10.99 14.03 -14.37
C ARG A 295 -10.49 12.59 -14.26
N ARG A 296 -10.02 12.02 -15.38
CA ARG A 296 -9.45 10.67 -15.43
C ARG A 296 -8.25 10.52 -14.51
N ILE A 297 -7.34 11.50 -14.51
CA ILE A 297 -6.16 11.52 -13.63
C ILE A 297 -6.59 11.62 -12.17
N LYS A 298 -7.53 12.51 -11.83
CA LYS A 298 -8.09 12.60 -10.46
C LYS A 298 -8.66 11.26 -9.99
N GLN A 299 -9.41 10.57 -10.85
CA GLN A 299 -9.96 9.24 -10.52
C GLN A 299 -8.85 8.20 -10.27
N GLN A 300 -7.81 8.18 -11.11
CA GLN A 300 -6.66 7.28 -10.95
C GLN A 300 -5.89 7.57 -9.64
N LEU A 301 -5.68 8.84 -9.30
CA LEU A 301 -5.03 9.25 -8.06
C LEU A 301 -5.83 8.83 -6.83
N THR A 302 -7.15 8.98 -6.84
CA THR A 302 -8.03 8.50 -5.76
C THR A 302 -7.94 6.97 -5.61
N GLY A 303 -7.93 6.24 -6.72
CA GLY A 303 -7.72 4.79 -6.73
C GLY A 303 -6.35 4.40 -6.14
N ALA A 304 -5.27 5.06 -6.56
CA ALA A 304 -3.93 4.83 -6.05
C ALA A 304 -3.84 5.10 -4.54
N ARG A 305 -4.42 6.21 -4.06
CA ARG A 305 -4.51 6.54 -2.64
C ARG A 305 -5.17 5.42 -1.83
N THR A 306 -6.31 4.93 -2.31
CA THR A 306 -7.04 3.83 -1.66
C THR A 306 -6.20 2.54 -1.58
N GLN A 307 -5.41 2.25 -2.62
CA GLN A 307 -4.53 1.09 -2.61
C GLN A 307 -3.33 1.26 -1.66
N ILE A 308 -2.79 2.48 -1.55
CA ILE A 308 -1.75 2.81 -0.56
C ILE A 308 -2.28 2.64 0.86
N ASP A 309 -3.51 3.08 1.11
CA ASP A 309 -4.17 2.91 2.43
C ASP A 309 -4.28 1.42 2.78
N LYS A 310 -4.76 0.59 1.85
CA LYS A 310 -4.84 -0.87 2.04
C LYS A 310 -3.48 -1.52 2.25
N ALA A 311 -2.46 -1.10 1.51
CA ALA A 311 -1.10 -1.62 1.68
C ALA A 311 -0.56 -1.28 3.07
N SER A 312 -0.84 -0.07 3.57
CA SER A 312 -0.44 0.37 4.91
C SER A 312 -1.10 -0.49 6.00
N GLU A 313 -2.41 -0.75 5.88
CA GLU A 313 -3.14 -1.65 6.79
C GLU A 313 -2.56 -3.08 6.80
N ILE A 314 -2.18 -3.60 5.63
CA ILE A 314 -1.55 -4.93 5.53
C ILE A 314 -0.20 -4.94 6.25
N VAL A 315 0.63 -3.92 6.05
CA VAL A 315 1.95 -3.83 6.69
C VAL A 315 1.81 -3.70 8.21
N GLU A 316 0.85 -2.92 8.71
CA GLU A 316 0.54 -2.84 10.14
C GLU A 316 0.11 -4.19 10.71
N GLY A 317 -0.75 -4.91 9.99
CA GLY A 317 -1.15 -6.27 10.34
C GLY A 317 0.03 -7.25 10.38
N MET A 318 0.92 -7.20 9.39
CA MET A 318 2.13 -8.02 9.36
C MET A 318 3.06 -7.69 10.53
N THR A 319 3.29 -6.41 10.80
CA THR A 319 4.12 -5.94 11.90
C THR A 319 3.59 -6.44 13.24
N THR A 320 2.27 -6.39 13.43
CA THR A 320 1.61 -6.91 14.64
C THR A 320 1.81 -8.42 14.79
N ARG A 321 1.68 -9.18 13.69
CA ARG A 321 1.93 -10.63 13.70
C ARG A 321 3.37 -10.98 14.03
N VAL A 322 4.34 -10.25 13.46
CA VAL A 322 5.78 -10.46 13.76
C VAL A 322 6.06 -10.20 15.23
N ARG A 323 5.55 -9.11 15.81
CA ARG A 323 5.73 -8.84 17.25
C ARG A 323 5.17 -9.95 18.13
N ARG A 324 3.97 -10.45 17.81
CA ARG A 324 3.37 -11.58 18.53
C ARG A 324 4.28 -12.82 18.49
N HIS A 325 4.85 -13.14 17.33
CA HIS A 325 5.79 -14.26 17.21
C HIS A 325 7.09 -14.03 17.99
N LEU A 326 7.62 -12.80 18.02
CA LEU A 326 8.79 -12.47 18.84
C LEU A 326 8.47 -12.65 20.34
N THR A 327 7.32 -12.17 20.81
CA THR A 327 6.88 -12.37 22.20
C THR A 327 6.70 -13.86 22.55
N GLU A 328 6.22 -14.66 21.60
CA GLU A 328 6.10 -16.11 21.74
C GLU A 328 7.47 -16.80 21.79
N ILE A 329 8.43 -16.37 20.97
CA ILE A 329 9.82 -16.86 21.03
C ILE A 329 10.45 -16.50 22.37
N ASP A 330 10.30 -15.26 22.84
CA ASP A 330 10.87 -14.80 24.12
C ASP A 330 10.29 -15.59 25.31
N SER A 331 9.00 -15.92 25.28
CA SER A 331 8.38 -16.72 26.35
C SER A 331 8.90 -18.17 26.35
N LEU A 332 9.08 -18.78 25.18
CA LEU A 332 9.63 -20.13 25.03
C LEU A 332 11.12 -20.17 25.43
N ALA A 333 11.91 -19.18 25.01
CA ALA A 333 13.31 -19.06 25.38
C ALA A 333 13.50 -18.81 26.89
N GLY A 334 12.64 -17.97 27.49
CA GLY A 334 12.61 -17.75 28.93
C GLY A 334 12.26 -19.02 29.73
N ALA A 335 11.26 -19.80 29.28
CA ALA A 335 10.90 -21.07 29.90
C ALA A 335 12.02 -22.12 29.86
N GLY A 336 12.82 -22.14 28.78
CA GLY A 336 13.99 -23.03 28.66
C GLY A 336 15.10 -22.75 29.68
N THR A 337 15.26 -21.49 30.11
CA THR A 337 16.31 -21.13 31.09
C THR A 337 15.99 -21.51 32.53
N TYR A 338 14.71 -21.68 32.89
CA TYR A 338 14.31 -22.16 34.22
C TYR A 338 14.34 -23.69 34.33
N ALA A 339 14.09 -24.42 33.24
CA ALA A 339 14.10 -25.88 33.25
C ALA A 339 15.51 -26.51 33.44
N ASP A 340 16.59 -25.84 32.99
CA ASP A 340 17.97 -26.35 33.13
C ASP A 340 18.59 -26.04 34.51
N ARG A 341 18.01 -25.11 35.29
CA ARG A 341 18.50 -24.81 36.66
C ARG A 341 17.96 -25.76 37.72
N ASP A 342 16.73 -26.27 37.56
CA ASP A 342 16.12 -27.20 38.52
C ASP A 342 16.61 -28.65 38.40
N GLN A 343 17.40 -28.99 37.37
CA GLN A 343 17.97 -30.34 37.19
C GLN A 343 19.43 -30.48 37.67
N ARG A 344 20.03 -29.42 38.24
CA ARG A 344 21.38 -29.43 38.83
C ARG A 344 21.39 -29.13 40.33
N GLY A 345 20.31 -29.46 41.03
CA GLY A 345 20.20 -29.42 42.49
C GLY A 345 20.53 -30.77 43.12
#